data_AF-A0A126RIR9-F1
#
_entry.id   AF-A0A126RIR9-F1
#
_cell.length_a   1.000
_cell.length_b   1.000
_cell.length_c   1.000
_cell.angle_alpha   90.00
_cell.angle_beta   90.00
_cell.angle_gamma   90.00
#
_symmetry.space_group_name_H-M   'P 1'
#
loop_
_entity.id
_entity.type
_entity.pdbx_description
1 polymer ?
#
loop_
_entity_poly.entity_id
_entity_poly.type
_entity_poly.pdbx_seq_one_letter_code
_entity_poly.pdbx_strand_id
1 'polypeptide(L)'
;MKTFVSVLGLASLIALAACDSKQENKVENAYENQADAIDNQADNMEAMADNLSGNAENAAENAADALENKADATREAGEKAADAVEKTEKH
;
A
#
# COMPACT_ATOMS: atom_id res chain seq x y z
N MET A 1 -17.36 22.53 -6.54
CA MET A 1 -17.60 21.16 -6.02
C MET A 1 -17.04 20.18 -7.04
N LYS A 2 -15.80 19.73 -6.85
CA LYS A 2 -15.03 18.94 -7.84
C LYS A 2 -14.27 17.83 -7.11
N THR A 3 -14.99 16.89 -6.51
CA THR A 3 -14.38 15.76 -5.78
C THR A 3 -15.36 14.59 -5.70
N PHE A 4 -15.66 13.94 -6.83
CA PHE A 4 -16.39 12.66 -6.83
C PHE A 4 -15.83 11.62 -7.84
N VAL A 5 -14.68 11.88 -8.46
CA VAL A 5 -14.20 11.06 -9.59
C VAL A 5 -13.17 9.99 -9.21
N SER A 6 -12.72 9.89 -7.95
CA SER A 6 -11.73 8.86 -7.56
C SER A 6 -12.32 7.54 -7.03
N VAL A 7 -13.65 7.39 -6.95
CA VAL A 7 -14.32 6.17 -6.41
C VAL A 7 -15.17 5.46 -7.48
N LEU A 8 -14.78 5.55 -8.75
CA LEU A 8 -15.57 5.02 -9.89
C LEU A 8 -14.90 3.86 -10.64
N GLY A 9 -13.92 3.19 -10.02
CA GLY A 9 -13.28 2.01 -10.63
C GLY A 9 -13.80 0.66 -10.12
N LEU A 10 -14.22 0.58 -8.86
CA LEU A 10 -14.57 -0.69 -8.20
C LEU A 10 -16.00 -0.73 -7.66
N ALA A 11 -16.67 0.42 -7.53
CA ALA A 11 -18.03 0.48 -7.01
C ALA A 11 -19.09 -0.12 -7.96
N SER A 12 -18.81 -0.20 -9.26
CA SER A 12 -19.71 -0.85 -10.24
C SER A 12 -19.71 -2.37 -10.15
N LEU A 13 -18.80 -2.98 -9.38
CA LEU A 13 -18.78 -4.42 -9.10
C LEU A 13 -19.60 -4.80 -7.85
N ILE A 14 -20.09 -3.81 -7.07
CA ILE A 14 -20.91 -4.03 -5.87
C ILE A 14 -22.30 -4.61 -6.21
N ALA A 15 -22.73 -4.53 -7.47
CA ALA A 15 -23.97 -5.18 -7.91
C ALA A 15 -23.88 -6.72 -7.97
N LEU A 16 -22.68 -7.31 -7.74
CA LEU A 16 -22.46 -8.75 -7.65
C LEU A 16 -22.04 -9.19 -6.23
N ALA A 17 -22.57 -8.50 -5.21
CA ALA A 17 -22.29 -8.66 -3.77
C ALA A 17 -22.79 -9.98 -3.15
N ALA A 18 -22.40 -11.13 -3.69
CA ALA A 18 -22.66 -12.44 -3.08
C ALA A 18 -21.51 -13.46 -3.19
N CYS A 19 -20.37 -13.06 -3.74
CA CYS A 19 -19.12 -13.82 -3.76
C CYS A 19 -18.03 -12.75 -3.74
N ASP A 20 -17.05 -12.76 -2.86
CA ASP A 20 -16.18 -13.89 -2.56
C ASP A 20 -15.08 -13.30 -1.67
N SER A 21 -14.63 -14.01 -0.63
CA SER A 21 -13.41 -13.67 0.12
C SER A 21 -12.18 -13.43 -0.77
N LYS A 22 -12.20 -13.84 -2.04
CA LYS A 22 -11.22 -13.43 -3.06
C LYS A 22 -11.13 -11.92 -3.29
N GLN A 23 -12.17 -11.14 -3.03
CA GLN A 23 -12.16 -9.71 -3.32
C GLN A 23 -11.44 -8.92 -2.24
N GLU A 24 -11.69 -9.26 -0.96
CA GLU A 24 -10.88 -8.85 0.19
C GLU A 24 -9.41 -9.24 -0.03
N ASN A 25 -9.14 -10.53 -0.30
CA ASN A 25 -7.78 -11.01 -0.55
C ASN A 25 -7.11 -10.29 -1.73
N LYS A 26 -7.84 -9.95 -2.80
CA LYS A 26 -7.28 -9.20 -3.94
C LYS A 26 -6.91 -7.77 -3.57
N VAL A 27 -7.73 -7.12 -2.74
CA VAL A 27 -7.44 -5.79 -2.23
C VAL A 27 -6.20 -5.87 -1.36
N GLU A 28 -6.21 -6.70 -0.33
CA GLU A 28 -5.07 -6.91 0.57
C GLU A 28 -3.78 -7.23 -0.20
N ASN A 29 -3.80 -8.23 -1.08
CA ASN A 29 -2.64 -8.59 -1.91
C ASN A 29 -2.16 -7.43 -2.80
N ALA A 30 -3.06 -6.59 -3.34
CA ALA A 30 -2.63 -5.47 -4.19
C ALA A 30 -1.85 -4.42 -3.40
N TYR A 31 -2.27 -4.16 -2.15
CA TYR A 31 -1.57 -3.25 -1.26
C TYR A 31 -0.30 -3.87 -0.68
N GLU A 32 -0.31 -5.15 -0.32
CA GLU A 32 0.90 -5.89 0.09
C GLU A 32 1.95 -5.88 -1.02
N ASN A 33 1.59 -6.25 -2.26
CA ASN A 33 2.52 -6.22 -3.39
C ASN A 33 3.08 -4.81 -3.65
N GLN A 34 2.29 -3.77 -3.39
CA GLN A 34 2.73 -2.38 -3.51
C GLN A 34 3.68 -1.99 -2.36
N ALA A 35 3.37 -2.38 -1.13
CA ALA A 35 4.22 -2.16 0.02
C ALA A 35 5.55 -2.90 -0.12
N ASP A 36 5.53 -4.16 -0.55
CA ASP A 36 6.73 -4.95 -0.81
C ASP A 36 7.59 -4.33 -1.92
N ALA A 37 6.98 -3.76 -2.96
CA ALA A 37 7.73 -3.04 -3.98
C ALA A 37 8.41 -1.78 -3.43
N ILE A 38 7.82 -1.14 -2.42
CA ILE A 38 8.40 0.03 -1.75
C ILE A 38 9.50 -0.40 -0.77
N ASP A 39 9.32 -1.49 -0.02
CA ASP A 39 10.34 -2.05 0.85
C ASP A 39 11.56 -2.50 0.06
N ASN A 40 11.38 -3.17 -1.09
CA ASN A 40 12.50 -3.49 -1.98
C ASN A 40 13.25 -2.23 -2.47
N GLN A 41 12.58 -1.08 -2.57
CA GLN A 41 13.24 0.19 -2.89
C GLN A 41 13.98 0.76 -1.68
N ALA A 42 13.42 0.62 -0.47
CA ALA A 42 14.06 0.99 0.78
C ALA A 42 15.34 0.18 1.00
N ASP A 43 15.26 -1.15 0.91
CA ASP A 43 16.41 -2.07 1.02
C ASP A 43 17.54 -1.71 0.05
N ASN A 44 17.19 -1.40 -1.20
CA ASN A 44 18.18 -1.00 -2.19
C ASN A 44 18.80 0.37 -1.88
N MET A 45 18.05 1.27 -1.24
CA MET A 45 18.54 2.57 -0.79
C MET A 45 19.43 2.45 0.44
N GLU A 46 19.11 1.57 1.39
CA GLU A 46 19.98 1.24 2.52
C GLU A 46 21.29 0.61 2.04
N ALA A 47 21.21 -0.36 1.12
CA ALA A 47 22.40 -0.95 0.53
C ALA A 47 23.27 0.10 -0.20
N MET A 48 22.67 1.13 -0.79
CA MET A 48 23.42 2.28 -1.32
C MET A 48 23.99 3.16 -0.20
N ALA A 49 23.24 3.40 0.88
CA ALA A 49 23.68 4.18 2.04
C ALA A 49 24.94 3.58 2.68
N ASP A 50 25.00 2.25 2.82
CA ASP A 50 26.17 1.50 3.31
C ASP A 50 27.45 1.74 2.48
N ASN A 51 27.29 2.09 1.20
CA ASN A 51 28.41 2.40 0.30
C ASN A 51 28.76 3.90 0.26
N LEU A 52 27.96 4.74 0.91
CA LEU A 52 28.16 6.18 1.04
C LEU A 52 28.84 6.50 2.38
N SER A 53 29.19 7.78 2.58
CA SER A 53 29.73 8.23 3.86
C SER A 53 29.30 9.66 4.17
N GLY A 54 29.11 9.95 5.46
CA GLY A 54 28.87 11.30 5.96
C GLY A 54 27.48 11.81 5.59
N ASN A 55 27.38 13.00 5.02
CA ASN A 55 26.07 13.60 4.72
C ASN A 55 25.29 12.83 3.64
N ALA A 56 25.98 12.12 2.75
CA ALA A 56 25.34 11.33 1.70
C ALA A 56 24.70 10.05 2.25
N GLU A 57 25.38 9.39 3.19
CA GLU A 57 24.88 8.24 3.95
C GLU A 57 23.61 8.63 4.72
N ASN A 58 23.67 9.68 5.55
CA ASN A 58 22.50 10.19 6.29
C ASN A 58 21.33 10.53 5.36
N ALA A 59 21.57 11.14 4.19
CA ALA A 59 20.51 11.48 3.25
C ALA A 59 19.87 10.23 2.63
N ALA A 60 20.66 9.19 2.38
CA ALA A 60 20.17 7.91 1.86
C ALA A 60 19.39 7.12 2.93
N GLU A 61 19.88 7.06 4.16
CA GLU A 61 19.15 6.45 5.30
C GLU A 61 17.80 7.16 5.52
N ASN A 62 17.76 8.49 5.58
CA ASN A 62 16.50 9.23 5.72
C ASN A 62 15.53 8.97 4.55
N ALA A 63 16.05 8.71 3.36
CA ALA A 63 15.21 8.37 2.21
C ALA A 63 14.70 6.93 2.29
N ALA A 64 15.50 5.99 2.80
CA ALA A 64 15.07 4.63 3.09
C ALA A 64 13.98 4.61 4.17
N ASP A 65 14.19 5.30 5.30
CA ASP A 65 13.18 5.46 6.35
C ASP A 65 11.86 6.02 5.79
N ALA A 66 11.93 7.00 4.90
CA ALA A 66 10.74 7.59 4.28
C ALA A 66 10.00 6.60 3.37
N LEU A 67 10.71 5.66 2.74
CA LEU A 67 10.12 4.58 1.95
C LEU A 67 9.51 3.52 2.85
N GLU A 68 10.18 3.06 3.91
CA GLU A 68 9.61 2.12 4.88
C GLU A 68 8.31 2.66 5.49
N ASN A 69 8.33 3.91 5.98
CA ASN A 69 7.12 4.57 6.50
C ASN A 69 5.98 4.62 5.48
N LYS A 70 6.31 4.74 4.19
CA LYS A 70 5.32 4.72 3.11
C LYS A 70 4.81 3.30 2.83
N ALA A 71 5.65 2.29 2.91
CA ALA A 71 5.25 0.89 2.79
C ALA A 71 4.28 0.52 3.92
N ASP A 72 4.59 0.90 5.16
CA ASP A 72 3.72 0.69 6.32
C ASP A 72 2.36 1.39 6.15
N ALA A 73 2.36 2.66 5.75
CA ALA A 73 1.11 3.38 5.46
C ALA A 73 0.32 2.73 4.31
N THR A 74 1.00 2.08 3.36
CA THR A 74 0.36 1.36 2.26
C THR A 74 -0.27 0.06 2.75
N ARG A 75 0.40 -0.71 3.62
CA ARG A 75 -0.17 -1.89 4.28
C ARG A 75 -1.38 -1.53 5.12
N GLU A 76 -1.28 -0.52 5.98
CA GLU A 76 -2.39 -0.07 6.83
C GLU A 76 -3.60 0.41 6.00
N ALA A 77 -3.35 1.07 4.87
CA ALA A 77 -4.41 1.45 3.93
C ALA A 77 -5.06 0.23 3.26
N GLY A 78 -4.27 -0.80 2.95
CA GLY A 78 -4.72 -2.08 2.43
C GLY A 78 -5.61 -2.83 3.40
N GLU A 79 -5.17 -2.97 4.66
CA GLU A 79 -5.95 -3.57 5.74
C GLU A 79 -7.28 -2.86 5.93
N LYS A 80 -7.30 -1.51 6.02
CA LYS A 80 -8.54 -0.74 6.13
C LYS A 80 -9.47 -0.91 4.93
N ALA A 81 -8.91 -1.06 3.73
CA ALA A 81 -9.68 -1.29 2.52
C ALA A 81 -10.26 -2.72 2.50
N ALA A 82 -9.49 -3.72 2.93
CA ALA A 82 -9.94 -5.10 3.09
C ALA A 82 -11.06 -5.19 4.13
N ASP A 83 -10.87 -4.60 5.32
CA ASP A 83 -11.88 -4.51 6.39
C ASP A 83 -13.18 -3.86 5.92
N ALA A 84 -13.07 -2.79 5.11
CA ALA A 84 -14.25 -2.12 4.56
C ALA A 84 -15.02 -3.03 3.60
N VAL A 85 -14.31 -3.83 2.80
CA VAL A 85 -14.92 -4.84 1.92
C VAL A 85 -15.58 -5.93 2.76
N GLU A 86 -14.87 -6.51 3.73
CA GLU A 86 -15.39 -7.57 4.60
C GLU A 86 -16.65 -7.12 5.36
N LYS A 87 -16.66 -5.89 5.87
CA LYS A 87 -17.82 -5.31 6.57
C LYS A 87 -19.01 -5.08 5.64
N THR A 88 -18.77 -4.78 4.37
CA THR A 88 -19.86 -4.71 3.37
C THR A 88 -20.39 -6.07 2.96
N GLU A 89 -19.63 -7.16 3.11
CA GLU A 89 -20.08 -8.53 2.82
C GLU A 89 -20.90 -9.17 3.95
N LYS A 90 -20.72 -8.73 5.21
CA LYS A 90 -21.43 -9.28 6.38
C LYS A 90 -22.83 -8.66 6.64
N HIS A 91 -23.31 -7.74 5.80
CA HIS A 91 -24.58 -7.02 5.99
C HIS A 91 -25.61 -7.26 4.88
#